data_AF-A0A024CH70-F1
#
_entry.id   AF-A0A024CH70-F1
#
_cell.length_a   1.000
_cell.length_b   1.000
_cell.length_c   1.000
_cell.angle_alpha   90.00
_cell.angle_beta   90.00
_cell.angle_gamma   90.00
#
_symmetry.space_group_name_H-M   'P 1'
#
loop_
_entity.id
_entity.type
_entity.pdbx_description
1 polymer ?
#
loop_
_entity_poly.entity_id
_entity_poly.type
_entity_poly.pdbx_seq_one_letter_code
_entity_poly.pdbx_strand_id
1 'polypeptide(L)' 'LDELAINGQKEVYKALSTDAGTYVAGFNPLRNNGCAPRDMSPQALTSYNTLLDYVIKHTS' A
#
# COMPACT_ATOMS: atom_id res chain seq x y z
N LEU A 1 2.07 -4.30 -9.84
CA LEU A 1 0.98 -3.76 -8.99
C LEU A 1 -0.19 -3.32 -9.87
N ASP A 2 0.08 -2.57 -10.93
CA ASP A 2 -0.95 -2.02 -11.83
C ASP A 2 -1.91 -3.09 -12.37
N GLU A 3 -1.40 -4.06 -13.11
CA GLU A 3 -2.23 -5.03 -13.84
C GLU A 3 -2.97 -6.03 -12.94
N LEU A 4 -2.43 -6.32 -11.75
CA LEU A 4 -2.91 -7.42 -10.91
C LEU A 4 -3.67 -6.97 -9.66
N ALA A 5 -3.52 -5.71 -9.25
CA ALA A 5 -4.04 -5.25 -7.96
C ALA A 5 -4.66 -3.85 -8.00
N ILE A 6 -4.24 -2.96 -8.91
CA ILE A 6 -4.75 -1.58 -8.95
C ILE A 6 -5.83 -1.41 -10.01
N ASN A 7 -5.61 -1.94 -11.20
CA ASN A 7 -6.55 -1.82 -12.31
C ASN A 7 -7.84 -2.59 -11.97
N GLY A 8 -8.98 -1.87 -11.92
CA GLY A 8 -10.29 -2.44 -11.61
C GLY A 8 -10.61 -2.59 -10.11
N GLN A 9 -9.70 -2.23 -9.21
CA GLN A 9 -9.89 -2.48 -7.77
C GLN A 9 -11.07 -1.67 -7.19
N LYS A 10 -11.27 -0.42 -7.65
CA LYS A 10 -12.30 0.47 -7.11
C LYS A 10 -13.70 -0.02 -7.49
N GLU A 11 -13.84 -0.57 -8.68
CA GLU A 11 -15.05 -1.20 -9.19
C GLU A 11 -15.40 -2.45 -8.37
N VAL A 12 -14.40 -3.28 -8.06
CA VAL A 12 -14.57 -4.46 -7.20
C VAL A 12 -14.93 -4.08 -5.77
N TYR A 13 -14.24 -3.12 -5.16
CA TYR A 13 -14.57 -2.63 -3.81
C TYR A 13 -15.99 -2.09 -3.74
N LYS A 14 -16.40 -1.29 -4.74
CA LYS A 14 -17.77 -0.79 -4.85
C LYS A 14 -18.78 -1.94 -4.98
N ALA A 15 -18.52 -2.92 -5.85
CA ALA A 15 -19.41 -4.05 -6.06
C ALA A 15 -19.58 -4.92 -4.81
N LEU A 16 -18.54 -5.04 -4.00
CA LEU A 16 -18.54 -5.82 -2.77
C LEU A 16 -18.87 -5.02 -1.51
N SER A 17 -19.19 -3.72 -1.64
CA SER A 17 -19.39 -2.80 -0.51
C SER A 17 -18.20 -2.76 0.47
N THR A 18 -16.98 -2.93 -0.06
CA THR A 18 -15.75 -2.87 0.70
C THR A 18 -15.28 -1.43 0.83
N ASP A 19 -14.98 -0.98 2.05
CA ASP A 19 -14.39 0.32 2.27
C ASP A 19 -12.88 0.33 1.94
N ALA A 20 -12.50 1.10 0.92
CA ALA A 20 -11.10 1.28 0.53
C ALA A 20 -10.26 1.92 1.65
N GLY A 21 -10.87 2.74 2.51
CA GLY A 21 -10.22 3.34 3.67
C GLY A 21 -9.66 2.32 4.64
N THR A 22 -10.29 1.14 4.75
CA THR A 22 -9.79 0.03 5.58
C THR A 22 -8.43 -0.49 5.07
N TYR A 23 -8.21 -0.57 3.77
CA TYR A 23 -6.93 -0.98 3.21
C TYR A 23 -5.85 0.09 3.39
N VAL A 24 -6.19 1.36 3.16
CA VAL A 24 -5.26 2.49 3.42
C VAL A 24 -4.81 2.50 4.88
N ALA A 25 -5.75 2.32 5.81
CA ALA A 25 -5.46 2.22 7.24
C ALA A 25 -4.54 1.03 7.57
N GLY A 26 -4.66 -0.10 6.86
CA GLY A 26 -3.79 -1.25 7.02
C GLY A 26 -2.37 -1.05 6.48
N PHE A 27 -2.21 -0.33 5.36
CA PHE A 27 -0.88 -0.08 4.77
C PHE A 27 -0.09 1.01 5.51
N ASN A 28 -0.76 2.00 6.10
CA ASN A 28 -0.10 3.12 6.79
C ASN A 28 0.87 2.66 7.92
N PRO A 29 0.50 1.74 8.83
CA PRO A 29 1.43 1.19 9.82
C PRO A 29 2.63 0.46 9.20
N LEU A 30 2.43 -0.32 8.13
CA LEU A 30 3.52 -1.02 7.45
C LEU A 30 4.55 -0.02 6.90
N ARG A 31 4.08 1.07 6.29
CA ARG A 31 4.90 2.13 5.73
C ARG A 31 5.66 2.93 6.80
N ASN A 32 5.00 3.20 7.93
CA ASN A 32 5.57 4.07 8.97
C ASN A 32 6.44 3.33 9.99
N ASN A 33 6.30 2.00 10.12
CA ASN A 33 7.00 1.22 11.14
C ASN A 33 8.26 0.51 10.64
N GLY A 34 8.57 0.56 9.33
CA GLY A 34 9.79 -0.02 8.80
C GLY A 34 11.04 0.67 9.36
N CYS A 35 12.00 -0.11 9.87
CA CYS A 35 13.18 0.42 10.54
C CYS A 35 14.47 -0.08 9.88
N ALA A 36 15.30 0.84 9.39
CA ALA A 36 16.67 0.55 9.00
C ALA A 36 17.64 0.92 10.14
N PRO A 37 18.67 0.11 10.43
CA PRO A 37 19.06 -1.13 9.73
C PRO A 37 18.39 -2.41 10.25
N ARG A 38 17.45 -2.32 11.21
CA ARG A 38 16.88 -3.49 11.91
C ARG A 38 16.20 -4.49 10.98
N ASP A 39 15.31 -4.01 10.12
CA ASP A 39 14.47 -4.84 9.24
C ASP A 39 15.11 -5.00 7.85
N MET A 40 15.80 -3.97 7.37
CA MET A 40 16.40 -3.92 6.04
C MET A 40 17.43 -2.78 5.90
N SER A 41 18.14 -2.74 4.76
CA SER A 41 19.05 -1.63 4.46
C SER A 41 18.30 -0.31 4.25
N PRO A 42 18.94 0.86 4.44
CA PRO A 42 18.30 2.15 4.21
C PRO A 42 17.74 2.31 2.78
N GLN A 43 18.46 1.80 1.77
CA GLN A 43 18.01 1.85 0.38
C GLN A 43 16.80 0.95 0.13
N ALA A 44 16.79 -0.25 0.73
CA ALA A 44 15.64 -1.15 0.64
C ALA A 44 14.41 -0.56 1.30
N LEU A 45 14.55 0.11 2.46
CA LEU A 45 13.45 0.79 3.15
C LEU A 45 12.84 1.90 2.29
N THR A 46 13.67 2.68 1.60
CA THR A 46 13.20 3.71 0.65
C THR A 46 12.37 3.11 -0.48
N SER A 47 12.87 2.03 -1.12
CA SER A 47 12.13 1.35 -2.20
C SER A 47 10.82 0.72 -1.71
N TYR A 48 10.85 0.09 -0.54
CA TYR A 48 9.66 -0.49 0.10
C TYR A 48 8.59 0.58 0.35
N ASN A 49 8.96 1.69 0.98
CA ASN A 49 8.03 2.79 1.26
C ASN A 49 7.51 3.45 -0.02
N THR A 50 8.33 3.55 -1.07
CA THR A 50 7.89 4.07 -2.38
C THR A 50 6.76 3.22 -2.97
N LEU A 51 6.86 1.89 -2.87
CA LEU A 51 5.83 0.99 -3.36
C LEU A 51 4.55 1.05 -2.50
N LEU A 52 4.68 1.16 -1.17
CA LEU A 52 3.52 1.34 -0.29
C LEU A 52 2.82 2.68 -0.54
N ASP A 53 3.57 3.77 -0.69
CA ASP A 53 3.03 5.09 -1.03
C ASP A 53 2.30 5.04 -2.39
N TYR A 54 2.82 4.28 -3.35
CA TYR A 54 2.16 4.06 -4.64
C TYR A 54 0.83 3.33 -4.50
N VAL A 55 0.76 2.24 -3.74
CA VAL A 55 -0.49 1.50 -3.51
C VAL A 55 -1.49 2.36 -2.76
N ILE A 56 -1.09 3.00 -1.65
CA ILE A 56 -1.97 3.87 -0.86
C ILE A 56 -2.61 4.95 -1.73
N LYS A 57 -1.81 5.61 -2.58
CA LYS A 57 -2.29 6.67 -3.48
C LYS A 57 -3.38 6.19 -4.46
N HIS A 58 -3.30 4.95 -4.93
CA HIS A 58 -4.25 4.42 -5.92
C HIS A 58 -5.43 3.66 -5.30
N THR A 59 -5.33 3.30 -4.02
CA THR A 59 -6.43 2.72 -3.23
C THR A 59 -7.30 3.81 -2.59
N SER A 60 -6.73 4.98 -2.28
CA SER A 60 -7.46 6.19 -1.85
C SER A 60 -8.37 6.74 -2.96
#